data_AF-A0AAV9EB71-F1
#
_entry.id   AF-A0AAV9EB71-F1
#
_cell.length_a   1.000
_cell.length_b   1.000
_cell.length_c   1.000
_cell.angle_alpha   90.00
_cell.angle_beta   90.00
_cell.angle_gamma   90.00
#
_symmetry.space_group_name_H-M   'P 1'
#
loop_
_entity.id
_entity.type
_entity.pdbx_description
1 polymer ?
#
loop_
_entity_poly.entity_id
_entity_poly.type
_entity_poly.pdbx_seq_one_letter_code
_entity_poly.pdbx_strand_id
1 'polypeptide(L)'
;MKLVRKDLVRNGPGSVKLIPEEPEDLWQAYNLISVGDNVMAVTVRKILRETASGGRDAQRVKLKLEIIIEDIHYDKEGSVLRLRGKNMLENDHVKIGQFHTLEIELQRPFVLRKDVWDSMSLDILHHSCDPSASADLAVVLIQEGLAHIFLIGKRYINFYKFVF
;
A
#
# COMPACT_ATOMS: atom_id res chain seq x y z
N MET A 1 7.46 7.26 0.06
CA MET A 1 6.48 7.08 -1.04
C MET A 1 6.71 8.12 -2.10
N LYS A 2 6.63 7.73 -3.36
CA LYS A 2 6.70 8.68 -4.48
C LYS A 2 5.32 9.15 -4.91
N LEU A 3 5.11 10.46 -4.84
CA LEU A 3 3.93 11.12 -5.40
C LEU A 3 4.11 11.37 -6.91
N VAL A 4 3.25 10.75 -7.72
CA VAL A 4 3.31 10.86 -9.19
C VAL A 4 2.37 11.93 -9.72
N ARG A 5 1.16 12.03 -9.14
CA ARG A 5 0.15 13.01 -9.52
C ARG A 5 -0.68 13.38 -8.29
N LYS A 6 -1.03 14.65 -8.18
CA LYS A 6 -1.90 15.21 -7.13
C LYS A 6 -2.95 16.09 -7.78
N ASP A 7 -4.22 15.79 -7.53
CA ASP A 7 -5.37 16.50 -8.09
C ASP A 7 -6.42 16.65 -6.98
N LEU A 8 -6.27 17.69 -6.17
CA LEU A 8 -7.05 17.89 -4.95
C LEU A 8 -7.78 19.22 -4.99
N VAL A 9 -9.07 19.20 -4.63
CA VAL A 9 -9.83 20.40 -4.30
C VAL A 9 -9.62 20.72 -2.82
N ARG A 10 -9.48 22.01 -2.48
CA ARG A 10 -9.28 22.45 -1.10
C ARG A 10 -10.46 22.00 -0.23
N ASN A 11 -10.17 21.21 0.82
CA ASN A 11 -11.16 20.63 1.74
C ASN A 11 -12.29 19.86 1.04
N GLY A 12 -12.00 19.26 -0.12
CA GLY A 12 -12.99 18.62 -0.96
C GLY A 12 -12.46 17.35 -1.61
N PRO A 13 -13.12 16.90 -2.68
CA PRO A 13 -12.76 15.66 -3.34
C PRO A 13 -11.43 15.79 -4.07
N GLY A 14 -10.77 14.66 -4.25
CA GLY A 14 -9.52 14.63 -4.97
C GLY A 14 -8.93 13.25 -5.11
N SER A 15 -7.87 13.18 -5.90
CA SER A 15 -7.12 11.96 -6.14
C SER A 15 -5.62 12.18 -6.09
N VAL A 16 -4.91 11.16 -5.63
CA VAL A 16 -3.45 11.08 -5.68
C VAL A 16 -3.03 9.77 -6.33
N LYS A 17 -1.95 9.83 -7.12
CA LYS A 17 -1.28 8.66 -7.66
C LYS A 17 0.05 8.49 -6.93
N LEU A 18 0.20 7.35 -6.25
CA LEU A 18 1.33 7.05 -5.38
C LEU A 18 2.04 5.79 -5.87
N ILE A 19 3.36 5.73 -5.66
CA ILE A 19 4.17 4.52 -5.82
C ILE A 19 4.85 4.25 -4.47
N PRO A 20 4.51 3.14 -3.79
CA PRO A 20 5.30 2.65 -2.65
C PRO A 20 6.67 2.21 -3.13
N GLU A 21 7.73 2.73 -2.52
CA GLU A 21 9.12 2.41 -2.88
C GLU A 21 9.74 1.42 -1.89
N GLU A 22 9.38 1.54 -0.60
CA GLU A 22 9.90 0.76 0.53
C GLU A 22 8.78 0.13 1.36
N PRO A 23 9.00 -0.93 2.14
CA PRO A 23 7.98 -1.56 2.99
C PRO A 23 7.22 -0.57 3.90
N GLU A 24 7.91 0.43 4.44
CA GLU A 24 7.38 1.48 5.29
C GLU A 24 6.28 2.31 4.59
N ASP A 25 6.36 2.41 3.26
CA ASP A 25 5.37 3.10 2.45
C ASP A 25 4.02 2.38 2.45
N LEU A 26 4.01 1.05 2.60
CA LEU A 26 2.78 0.27 2.70
C LEU A 26 2.09 0.53 4.04
N TRP A 27 2.86 0.70 5.12
CA TRP A 27 2.32 1.16 6.40
C TRP A 27 1.75 2.58 6.31
N GLN A 28 2.42 3.48 5.58
CA GLN A 28 1.87 4.82 5.35
C GLN A 28 0.59 4.79 4.50
N ALA A 29 0.54 3.96 3.46
CA ALA A 29 -0.66 3.75 2.66
C ALA A 29 -1.80 3.19 3.51
N TYR A 30 -1.52 2.27 4.44
CA TYR A 30 -2.49 1.75 5.41
C TYR A 30 -3.11 2.87 6.26
N ASN A 31 -2.30 3.80 6.77
CA ASN A 31 -2.81 4.93 7.57
C ASN A 31 -3.55 5.98 6.73
N LEU A 32 -3.21 6.10 5.45
CA LEU A 32 -3.82 7.08 4.55
C LEU A 32 -5.18 6.61 4.00
N ILE A 33 -5.33 5.31 3.75
CA ILE A 33 -6.52 4.72 3.13
C ILE A 33 -7.56 4.43 4.23
N SER A 34 -8.81 4.73 3.96
CA SER A 34 -9.94 4.53 4.87
C SER A 34 -11.06 3.75 4.20
N VAL A 35 -11.89 3.10 5.01
CA VAL A 35 -13.13 2.46 4.52
C VAL A 35 -14.03 3.50 3.88
N GLY A 36 -14.60 3.18 2.71
CA GLY A 36 -15.37 4.10 1.88
C GLY A 36 -14.55 4.80 0.80
N ASP A 37 -13.22 4.82 0.89
CA ASP A 37 -12.37 5.39 -0.17
C ASP A 37 -12.41 4.54 -1.45
N ASN A 38 -12.08 5.16 -2.58
CA ASN A 38 -11.91 4.46 -3.84
C ASN A 38 -10.42 4.24 -4.12
N VAL A 39 -10.03 2.99 -4.32
CA VAL A 39 -8.66 2.63 -4.68
C VAL A 39 -8.63 1.92 -6.02
N MET A 40 -7.81 2.44 -6.92
CA MET A 40 -7.57 1.87 -8.24
C MET A 40 -6.13 1.37 -8.34
N ALA A 41 -5.98 0.08 -8.66
CA ALA A 41 -4.68 -0.54 -8.87
C ALA A 41 -4.73 -1.61 -9.98
N VAL A 42 -3.57 -2.05 -10.43
CA VAL A 42 -3.44 -3.18 -11.36
C VAL A 42 -3.16 -4.44 -10.55
N THR A 43 -3.96 -5.48 -10.76
CA THR A 43 -3.79 -6.81 -10.17
C THR A 43 -3.58 -7.85 -11.27
N VAL A 44 -3.09 -9.04 -10.92
CA VAL A 44 -2.92 -10.16 -11.84
C VAL A 44 -3.77 -11.32 -11.38
N ARG A 45 -4.64 -11.84 -12.26
CA ARG A 45 -5.50 -12.99 -11.96
C ARG A 45 -5.19 -14.14 -12.90
N LYS A 46 -5.10 -15.35 -12.34
CA LYS A 46 -5.10 -16.59 -13.12
C LYS A 46 -6.53 -16.90 -13.54
N ILE A 47 -6.79 -16.93 -14.84
CA ILE A 47 -8.07 -17.28 -15.44
C ILE A 47 -7.91 -18.67 -16.04
N LEU A 48 -8.80 -19.58 -15.64
CA LEU A 48 -8.88 -20.92 -16.23
C LEU A 48 -9.77 -20.83 -17.48
N ARG A 49 -9.26 -21.31 -18.60
CA ARG A 49 -10.02 -21.50 -19.85
C ARG A 49 -10.14 -22.99 -20.11
N GLU A 50 -11.35 -23.44 -20.42
CA GLU A 50 -11.56 -24.79 -20.94
C GLU A 50 -11.29 -24.80 -22.44
N THR A 51 -10.42 -25.70 -22.90
CA THR A 51 -10.15 -25.89 -24.32
C THR A 51 -11.18 -26.84 -24.93
N ALA A 52 -11.44 -26.71 -26.23
CA ALA A 52 -12.37 -27.58 -26.97
C ALA A 52 -11.99 -29.08 -26.92
N SER A 53 -10.75 -29.39 -26.55
CA SER A 53 -10.23 -30.75 -26.33
C SER A 53 -10.43 -31.30 -24.91
N GLY A 54 -11.11 -30.56 -24.02
CA GLY A 54 -11.34 -30.96 -22.62
C GLY A 54 -10.17 -30.67 -21.67
N GLY A 55 -9.13 -29.97 -22.12
CA GLY A 55 -8.02 -29.52 -21.29
C GLY A 55 -8.35 -28.23 -20.53
N ARG A 56 -7.65 -27.98 -19.42
CA ARG A 56 -7.70 -26.68 -18.71
C ARG A 56 -6.40 -25.94 -18.97
N ASP A 57 -6.49 -24.83 -19.70
CA ASP A 57 -5.39 -23.90 -19.84
C ASP A 57 -5.54 -22.76 -18.82
N ALA A 58 -4.41 -22.23 -18.33
CA ALA A 58 -4.40 -21.20 -17.32
C ALA A 58 -3.63 -19.97 -17.78
N GLN A 59 -4.36 -18.90 -18.07
CA GLN A 59 -3.79 -17.64 -18.51
C GLN A 59 -3.74 -16.63 -17.35
N ARG A 60 -2.60 -15.95 -17.17
CA ARG A 60 -2.51 -14.81 -16.24
C ARG A 60 -2.92 -13.54 -16.97
N VAL A 61 -3.95 -12.86 -16.49
CA VAL A 61 -4.46 -11.62 -17.07
C VAL A 61 -4.24 -10.48 -16.09
N LYS A 62 -3.67 -9.37 -16.58
CA LYS A 62 -3.56 -8.11 -15.83
C LYS A 62 -4.91 -7.40 -15.87
N LEU A 63 -5.45 -7.08 -14.71
CA LEU A 63 -6.73 -6.39 -14.55
C LEU A 63 -6.48 -5.07 -13.86
N LYS A 64 -7.03 -3.99 -14.42
CA LYS A 64 -7.12 -2.71 -13.73
C LYS A 64 -8.49 -2.66 -13.08
N LEU A 65 -8.51 -2.60 -11.75
CA LEU A 65 -9.74 -2.56 -10.97
C LEU A 65 -9.75 -1.30 -10.12
N GLU A 66 -10.95 -0.80 -9.85
CA GLU A 66 -11.21 0.25 -8.87
C GLU A 66 -12.25 -0.28 -7.91
N ILE A 67 -11.95 -0.25 -6.62
CA ILE A 67 -12.82 -0.78 -5.57
C ILE A 67 -13.18 0.32 -4.57
N ILE A 68 -14.42 0.29 -4.06
CA ILE A 68 -14.78 0.97 -2.82
C ILE A 68 -14.30 0.08 -1.67
N ILE A 69 -13.45 0.63 -0.79
CA ILE A 69 -12.89 -0.11 0.33
C ILE A 69 -13.96 -0.43 1.36
N GLU A 70 -14.07 -1.70 1.73
CA GLU A 70 -14.90 -2.19 2.85
C GLU A 70 -14.07 -2.72 4.02
N ASP A 71 -12.86 -3.23 3.75
CA ASP A 71 -11.95 -3.75 4.77
C ASP A 71 -10.48 -3.57 4.36
N ILE A 72 -9.62 -3.33 5.35
CA ILE A 72 -8.19 -3.02 5.17
C ILE A 72 -7.39 -3.92 6.11
N HIS A 73 -6.49 -4.71 5.55
CA HIS A 73 -5.63 -5.59 6.32
C HIS A 73 -4.15 -5.32 6.01
N TYR A 74 -3.38 -5.01 7.05
CA TYR A 74 -1.93 -4.85 6.96
C TYR A 74 -1.24 -5.94 7.77
N ASP A 75 -0.40 -6.73 7.09
CA ASP A 75 0.49 -7.69 7.71
C ASP A 75 1.86 -7.04 7.95
N LYS A 76 2.19 -6.82 9.23
CA LYS A 76 3.43 -6.15 9.64
C LYS A 76 4.68 -7.00 9.37
N GLU A 77 4.59 -8.32 9.52
CA GLU A 77 5.73 -9.22 9.33
C GLU A 77 6.00 -9.43 7.84
N GLY A 78 4.94 -9.64 7.06
CA GLY A 78 5.03 -9.79 5.60
C GLY A 78 5.23 -8.48 4.85
N SER A 79 4.99 -7.33 5.50
CA SER A 79 4.88 -6.02 4.84
C SER A 79 3.92 -6.05 3.65
N VAL A 80 2.71 -6.59 3.87
CA VAL A 80 1.70 -6.74 2.82
C VAL A 80 0.44 -5.97 3.19
N LEU A 81 0.01 -5.08 2.30
CA LEU A 81 -1.24 -4.33 2.43
C LEU A 81 -2.30 -4.92 1.48
N ARG A 82 -3.39 -5.41 2.06
CA ARG A 82 -4.55 -5.94 1.33
C ARG A 82 -5.76 -5.08 1.57
N LEU A 83 -6.40 -4.70 0.47
CA LEU A 83 -7.57 -3.83 0.43
C LEU A 83 -8.74 -4.62 -0.15
N ARG A 84 -9.76 -4.89 0.65
CA ARG A 84 -10.95 -5.62 0.21
C ARG A 84 -12.10 -4.64 -0.03
N GLY A 85 -12.82 -4.84 -1.13
CA GLY A 85 -13.89 -3.93 -1.52
C GLY A 85 -14.72 -4.43 -2.68
N LYS A 86 -15.70 -3.63 -3.11
CA LYS A 86 -16.55 -3.90 -4.27
C LYS A 86 -16.04 -3.18 -5.49
N ASN A 87 -15.94 -3.90 -6.61
CA ASN A 87 -15.51 -3.35 -7.88
C ASN A 87 -16.50 -2.32 -8.44
N MET A 88 -15.98 -1.20 -8.92
CA MET A 88 -16.74 -0.06 -9.46
C MET A 88 -16.63 0.06 -10.98
N LEU A 89 -15.64 -0.60 -11.60
CA LEU A 89 -15.42 -0.53 -13.03
C LEU A 89 -15.88 -1.81 -13.72
N GLU A 90 -16.56 -1.67 -14.85
CA GLU A 90 -16.83 -2.82 -15.70
C GLU A 90 -15.52 -3.39 -16.25
N ASN A 91 -15.39 -4.71 -16.20
CA ASN A 91 -14.24 -5.43 -16.70
C ASN A 91 -14.71 -6.77 -17.26
N ASP A 92 -14.10 -7.22 -18.37
CA ASP A 92 -14.41 -8.50 -19.03
C ASP A 92 -14.35 -9.71 -18.09
N HIS A 93 -13.65 -9.58 -16.96
CA HIS A 93 -13.39 -10.67 -16.02
C HIS A 93 -13.95 -10.46 -14.60
N VAL A 94 -14.43 -9.26 -14.28
CA VAL A 94 -14.94 -8.92 -12.93
C VAL A 94 -16.15 -8.00 -13.07
N LYS A 95 -17.31 -8.45 -12.58
CA LYS A 95 -18.54 -7.67 -12.65
C LYS A 95 -18.50 -6.49 -11.67
N ILE A 96 -19.26 -5.44 -11.97
CA ILE A 96 -19.51 -4.35 -11.02
C ILE A 96 -20.20 -4.90 -9.77
N GLY A 97 -19.84 -4.38 -8.61
CA GLY A 97 -20.36 -4.81 -7.31
C GLY A 97 -19.78 -6.12 -6.79
N GLN A 98 -19.00 -6.85 -7.59
CA GLN A 98 -18.33 -8.07 -7.14
C GLN A 98 -17.19 -7.72 -6.17
N PHE A 99 -17.08 -8.50 -5.09
CA PHE A 99 -15.99 -8.39 -4.14
C PHE A 99 -14.65 -8.74 -4.77
N HIS A 100 -13.64 -7.94 -4.46
CA HIS A 100 -12.26 -8.19 -4.82
C HIS A 100 -11.31 -7.74 -3.71
N THR A 101 -10.13 -8.34 -3.67
CA THR A 101 -9.04 -7.92 -2.79
C THR A 101 -7.88 -7.47 -3.66
N LEU A 102 -7.51 -6.19 -3.53
CA LEU A 102 -6.29 -5.64 -4.11
C LEU A 102 -5.14 -5.80 -3.13
N GLU A 103 -4.00 -6.29 -3.60
CA GLU A 103 -2.75 -6.27 -2.86
C GLU A 103 -1.92 -5.09 -3.39
N ILE A 104 -1.50 -4.19 -2.49
CA ILE A 104 -0.64 -3.06 -2.87
C ILE A 104 0.81 -3.55 -2.84
N GLU A 105 1.43 -3.58 -4.02
CA GLU A 105 2.79 -4.03 -4.21
C GLU A 105 3.77 -2.85 -4.26
N LEU A 106 5.00 -3.07 -3.80
CA LEU A 106 6.11 -2.14 -4.00
C LEU A 106 6.37 -1.91 -5.49
N GLN A 107 6.83 -0.71 -5.83
CA GLN A 107 7.16 -0.27 -7.19
C GLN A 107 5.97 -0.31 -8.18
N ARG A 108 4.75 -0.56 -7.70
CA ARG A 108 3.52 -0.48 -8.51
C ARG A 108 2.68 0.72 -8.11
N PRO A 109 2.22 1.51 -9.09
CA PRO A 109 1.37 2.66 -8.78
C PRO A 109 -0.04 2.21 -8.39
N PHE A 110 -0.61 2.89 -7.41
CA PHE A 110 -2.04 2.89 -7.13
C PHE A 110 -2.58 4.33 -7.12
N VAL A 111 -3.88 4.47 -7.33
CA VAL A 111 -4.59 5.75 -7.25
C VAL A 111 -5.56 5.68 -6.08
N LEU A 112 -5.44 6.61 -5.15
CA LEU A 112 -6.36 6.79 -4.05
C LEU A 112 -7.24 8.01 -4.35
N ARG A 113 -8.56 7.83 -4.26
CA ARG A 113 -9.53 8.91 -4.33
C ARG A 113 -10.30 8.96 -3.03
N LYS A 114 -10.46 10.17 -2.52
CA LYS A 114 -11.27 10.47 -1.34
C LYS A 114 -12.28 11.55 -1.69
N ASP A 115 -13.47 11.45 -1.12
CA ASP A 115 -14.51 12.48 -1.24
C ASP A 115 -14.13 13.75 -0.49
N VAL A 116 -13.37 13.61 0.60
CA VAL A 116 -12.83 14.73 1.38
C VAL A 116 -11.38 14.43 1.73
N TRP A 117 -10.47 15.30 1.28
CA TRP A 117 -9.09 15.35 1.75
C TRP A 117 -8.99 16.31 2.94
N ASP A 118 -9.09 15.76 4.14
CA ASP A 118 -8.96 16.51 5.39
C ASP A 118 -7.49 16.84 5.73
N SER A 119 -7.28 17.69 6.74
CA SER A 119 -5.92 18.07 7.19
C SER A 119 -5.07 16.85 7.57
N MET A 120 -5.67 15.85 8.23
CA MET A 120 -4.95 14.66 8.65
C MET A 120 -4.44 13.83 7.46
N SER A 121 -5.30 13.59 6.46
CA SER A 121 -4.90 12.88 5.24
C SER A 121 -3.83 13.65 4.47
N LEU A 122 -3.94 14.97 4.42
CA LEU A 122 -2.93 15.83 3.80
C LEU A 122 -1.59 15.75 4.55
N ASP A 123 -1.61 15.81 5.87
CA ASP A 123 -0.40 15.70 6.69
C ASP A 123 0.25 14.33 6.51
N ILE A 124 -0.51 13.24 6.56
CA ILE A 124 0.01 11.89 6.29
C ILE A 124 0.63 11.83 4.89
N LEU A 125 -0.07 12.33 3.87
CA LEU A 125 0.42 12.36 2.49
C LEU A 125 1.75 13.14 2.38
N HIS A 126 1.82 14.33 2.98
CA HIS A 126 3.02 15.17 2.97
C HIS A 126 4.19 14.47 3.66
N HIS A 127 3.98 13.93 4.87
CA HIS A 127 5.00 13.20 5.63
C HIS A 127 5.43 11.87 5.00
N SER A 128 4.59 11.27 4.16
CA SER A 128 4.90 10.01 3.47
C SER A 128 5.71 10.25 2.20
N CYS A 129 5.64 11.46 1.64
CA CYS A 129 6.31 11.81 0.39
C CYS A 129 7.59 12.65 0.58
N ASP A 130 7.90 13.07 1.82
CA ASP A 130 9.10 13.85 2.13
C ASP A 130 10.33 12.95 2.34
N PRO A 131 11.33 12.98 1.43
CA PRO A 131 12.54 12.18 1.56
C PRO A 131 13.47 12.68 2.67
N SER A 132 13.35 13.94 3.10
CA SER A 132 14.20 14.52 4.13
C SER A 132 13.82 14.07 5.56
N ALA A 133 12.67 13.41 5.70
CA ALA A 133 12.15 12.93 6.97
C ALA A 133 12.78 11.61 7.47
N SER A 134 13.76 11.04 6.76
CA SER A 134 14.28 9.67 6.98
C SER A 134 15.66 9.59 7.64
N ALA A 135 16.05 10.57 8.47
CA ALA A 135 17.31 10.46 9.21
C ALA A 135 17.18 9.42 10.33
N ASP A 136 17.89 8.28 10.18
CA ASP A 136 17.99 7.27 11.21
C ASP A 136 19.08 7.66 12.24
N LEU A 137 18.75 7.54 13.53
CA LEU A 137 19.65 7.75 14.66
C LEU A 137 20.20 6.40 15.14
N ALA A 138 21.52 6.20 15.04
CA ALA A 138 22.16 5.06 15.67
C ALA A 138 22.52 5.38 17.13
N VAL A 139 22.11 4.53 18.06
CA VAL A 139 22.47 4.60 19.49
C VAL A 139 23.23 3.33 19.87
N VAL A 140 24.41 3.49 20.46
CA VAL A 140 25.24 2.37 20.93
C VAL A 140 25.37 2.45 22.45
N LEU A 141 24.88 1.43 23.14
CA LEU A 141 25.08 1.26 24.58
C LEU A 141 26.12 0.16 24.80
N ILE A 142 27.20 0.49 25.50
CA ILE A 142 28.31 -0.43 25.78
C ILE A 142 28.44 -0.61 27.29
N GLN A 143 28.50 -1.86 27.71
CA GLN A 143 28.85 -2.30 29.07
C GLN A 143 29.92 -3.39 28.97
N GLU A 144 30.55 -3.73 30.10
CA GLU A 144 31.51 -4.83 30.13
C GLU A 144 30.83 -6.14 29.68
N GLY A 145 31.37 -6.78 28.64
CA GLY A 145 30.86 -8.01 28.05
C GLY A 145 29.61 -7.88 27.17
N LEU A 146 29.07 -6.68 26.96
CA LEU A 146 27.81 -6.46 26.24
C LEU A 146 27.81 -5.16 25.41
N ALA A 147 27.31 -5.23 24.18
CA ALA A 147 26.86 -4.05 23.44
C ALA A 147 25.44 -4.21 22.91
N HIS A 148 24.68 -3.12 22.97
CA HIS A 148 23.38 -2.97 22.33
C HIS A 148 23.48 -1.85 21.30
N ILE A 149 23.16 -2.18 20.04
CA ILE A 149 23.04 -1.20 18.95
C ILE A 149 21.56 -1.04 18.65
N PHE A 150 21.06 0.17 18.77
CA PHE A 150 19.73 0.57 18.36
C PHE A 150 19.82 1.40 17.09
N LEU A 151 19.08 1.03 16.05
CA LEU A 151 18.83 1.91 14.92
C LEU A 151 17.44 2.49 15.10
N ILE A 152 17.38 3.76 15.50
CA ILE A 152 16.17 4.51 15.76
C ILE A 152 15.85 5.30 14.50
N GLY A 153 15.02 4.73 13.63
CA GLY A 153 14.39 5.51 12.57
C GLY A 153 13.27 6.37 13.14
N LYS A 154 12.72 7.27 12.31
CA LYS A 154 11.55 8.09 12.69
C LYS A 154 10.34 7.25 13.16
N ARG A 155 10.27 5.99 12.74
CA ARG A 155 9.06 5.14 12.84
C ARG A 155 9.32 3.70 13.29
N TYR A 156 10.58 3.32 13.54
CA TYR A 156 10.96 1.98 14.00
C TYR A 156 12.20 2.04 14.90
N ILE A 157 12.36 1.02 15.74
CA ILE A 157 13.58 0.80 16.52
C ILE A 157 14.02 -0.63 16.23
N ASN A 158 15.13 -0.78 15.51
CA ASN A 158 15.79 -2.08 15.34
C ASN A 158 16.81 -2.28 16.45
N PHE A 159 16.89 -3.50 16.97
CA PHE A 159 17.73 -3.86 18.10
C PHE A 159 18.71 -4.97 17.72
N TYR A 160 20.00 -4.73 17.95
CA TYR A 160 21.06 -5.71 17.79
C TYR A 160 21.82 -5.86 19.10
N LYS A 161 21.95 -7.11 19.57
CA LYS A 161 22.70 -7.46 20.79
C LYS A 161 23.96 -8.22 20.44
N PHE A 162 25.07 -7.77 21.00
CA PHE A 162 26.37 -8.41 20.89
C PHE A 162 26.89 -8.76 22.28
N VAL A 163 27.50 -9.93 22.38
CA VAL A 163 28.21 -10.43 23.56
C VAL A 163 29.64 -10.66 23.10
N PHE A 164 30.61 -10.13 23.83
CA PHE A 164 32.04 -10.25 23.52
C PHE A 164 32.84 -10.53 24.78
#